data_AF-A0A7V3UD23-F1
#
_entry.id   AF-A0A7V3UD23-F1
#
_cell.length_a   1.000
_cell.length_b   1.000
_cell.length_c   1.000
_cell.angle_alpha   90.00
_cell.angle_beta   90.00
_cell.angle_gamma   90.00
#
_symmetry.space_group_name_H-M   'P 1'
#
loop_
_entity.id
_entity.type
_entity.pdbx_description
1 polymer ?
#
loop_
_entity_poly.entity_id
_entity_poly.type
_entity_poly.pdbx_seq_one_letter_code
_entity_poly.pdbx_strand_id
1 'polypeptide(L)'
;MSHHSLLTAYRAKDFFISDRQATTLHAVRNIGEQPNIANEIAHWFNPLNFYVYLWQPNRLRNYFLTRTPFFRAALQLPHFPQLWENIAKGSFAYNVFLFKKPAFGKNAVNTFIADLTCLALLFGDEFIDGLGNELGKCYVRQLLVVNNNRFYLSIKPGKDRYPELEYSFDLFNLLPPQVWEKKNEKYNITYRRFYGLLKDLLHLINSRLRKVSHSVSWPAAEKIRACCNHCFDTYIHDINELPVQLKQDKKPAFFYHEKKNREIQRMLLELRCILLKKDIDRYSGEFAGWLNIISTMQVYDDMQDCRADDQFQDNLLLEIASKNFPAELQWFHLNKSKKVSDEEWRLQISLNMPCSVYLCKNFCREKIMNSMKWTQKKICNYLWKNNWFTPVNGKPDKRIGPGKRKHPLKKLEEMMQLTSAIGLYTGNADEWKAYVLETALHDRELRRFIFSKIRWIDVYFLSFNLLQLDSSQKARMIDRAMS
;
A
#
# COMPACT_ATOMS: atom_id res chain seq x y z
N MET A 1 6.61 6.34 17.00
CA MET A 1 5.33 6.49 16.26
C MET A 1 5.40 5.62 15.01
N SER A 2 4.59 4.56 14.92
CA SER A 2 4.83 3.45 13.99
C SER A 2 4.27 3.70 12.58
N HIS A 3 5.13 4.16 11.66
CA HIS A 3 4.91 4.17 10.20
C HIS A 3 4.94 2.75 9.58
N HIS A 4 3.99 1.91 10.01
CA HIS A 4 3.89 0.50 9.61
C HIS A 4 3.08 0.25 8.33
N SER A 5 2.45 1.28 7.80
CA SER A 5 1.34 1.21 6.85
C SER A 5 1.81 0.93 5.40
N LEU A 6 2.78 1.70 4.91
CA LEU A 6 3.44 1.50 3.60
C LEU A 6 4.21 0.16 3.47
N LEU A 7 4.62 -0.45 4.59
CA LEU A 7 5.39 -1.70 4.63
C LEU A 7 4.55 -2.97 4.75
N THR A 8 3.27 -2.87 5.10
CA THR A 8 2.42 -4.05 5.28
C THR A 8 1.79 -4.51 3.96
N ALA A 9 1.75 -3.60 2.97
CA ALA A 9 1.15 -3.78 1.66
C ALA A 9 1.76 -4.85 0.72
N TYR A 10 2.76 -5.67 1.07
CA TYR A 10 3.18 -6.76 0.15
C TYR A 10 3.66 -8.03 0.86
N ARG A 11 2.97 -8.43 1.92
CA ARG A 11 3.15 -9.76 2.52
C ARG A 11 2.53 -10.88 1.67
N ALA A 12 3.04 -11.15 0.45
CA ALA A 12 2.66 -12.29 -0.39
C ALA A 12 3.29 -13.63 0.06
N LYS A 13 3.00 -14.11 1.28
CA LYS A 13 3.56 -15.38 1.78
C LYS A 13 2.61 -16.58 1.63
N ASP A 14 1.30 -16.36 1.45
CA ASP A 14 0.30 -17.42 1.58
C ASP A 14 -0.41 -17.81 0.27
N PHE A 15 0.26 -17.70 -0.88
CA PHE A 15 -0.32 -18.09 -2.19
C PHE A 15 -0.35 -19.62 -2.43
N PHE A 16 -0.09 -20.46 -1.42
CA PHE A 16 0.17 -21.88 -1.62
C PHE A 16 -0.83 -22.77 -0.89
N ILE A 17 -1.82 -23.32 -1.61
CA ILE A 17 -2.43 -24.63 -1.36
C ILE A 17 -2.65 -25.33 -2.73
N SER A 18 -2.52 -26.66 -2.71
CA SER A 18 -2.18 -27.66 -3.73
C SER A 18 -3.11 -27.90 -4.93
N ASP A 19 -2.50 -28.53 -5.96
CA ASP A 19 -3.00 -29.07 -7.24
C ASP A 19 -4.39 -29.73 -7.29
N ARG A 20 -5.16 -29.46 -8.38
CA ARG A 20 -5.51 -30.41 -9.48
C ARG A 20 -6.54 -29.85 -10.51
N GLN A 21 -6.16 -29.98 -11.79
CA GLN A 21 -6.93 -30.26 -13.05
C GLN A 21 -8.05 -29.29 -13.52
N ALA A 22 -7.86 -28.61 -14.68
CA ALA A 22 -8.25 -28.97 -16.08
C ALA A 22 -9.76 -28.64 -16.35
N THR A 23 -10.23 -27.91 -17.38
CA THR A 23 -9.73 -27.67 -18.76
C THR A 23 -10.56 -26.54 -19.43
N THR A 24 -9.95 -25.86 -20.44
CA THR A 24 -10.55 -25.36 -21.72
C THR A 24 -11.36 -24.03 -21.80
N LEU A 25 -10.62 -23.00 -22.26
CA LEU A 25 -10.81 -22.10 -23.43
C LEU A 25 -11.87 -20.97 -23.53
N HIS A 26 -11.27 -19.83 -23.91
CA HIS A 26 -11.69 -18.70 -24.75
C HIS A 26 -12.48 -17.51 -24.17
N ALA A 27 -11.73 -16.41 -24.13
CA ALA A 27 -12.12 -15.03 -23.94
C ALA A 27 -13.22 -14.55 -24.91
N VAL A 28 -14.11 -13.69 -24.42
CA VAL A 28 -14.19 -12.25 -24.76
C VAL A 28 -15.55 -11.73 -24.25
N ARG A 29 -15.54 -10.86 -23.22
CA ARG A 29 -16.33 -9.61 -23.14
C ARG A 29 -16.11 -8.92 -21.80
N ASN A 30 -15.31 -7.85 -21.82
CA ASN A 30 -15.18 -6.89 -20.74
C ASN A 30 -16.51 -6.14 -20.54
N ILE A 31 -17.43 -6.72 -19.76
CA ILE A 31 -18.56 -6.02 -19.13
C ILE A 31 -18.54 -6.47 -17.68
N GLY A 32 -18.07 -5.62 -16.76
CA GLY A 32 -18.11 -5.77 -15.29
C GLY A 32 -18.48 -7.17 -14.75
N GLU A 33 -17.74 -8.21 -15.13
CA GLU A 33 -18.23 -9.57 -14.90
C GLU A 33 -18.15 -9.86 -13.41
N GLN A 34 -19.29 -10.23 -12.85
CA GLN A 34 -19.34 -10.77 -11.50
C GLN A 34 -18.41 -11.99 -11.43
N PRO A 35 -17.60 -12.10 -10.37
CA PRO A 35 -16.68 -13.21 -10.25
C PRO A 35 -17.48 -14.52 -10.22
N ASN A 36 -17.33 -15.33 -11.28
CA ASN A 36 -17.95 -16.64 -11.40
C ASN A 36 -16.88 -17.69 -11.72
N ILE A 37 -17.19 -18.97 -11.47
CA ILE A 37 -16.22 -20.06 -11.59
C ILE A 37 -15.67 -20.18 -13.02
N ALA A 38 -16.53 -20.06 -14.03
CA ALA A 38 -16.14 -20.22 -15.43
C ALA A 38 -15.09 -19.15 -15.83
N ASN A 39 -15.34 -17.89 -15.47
CA ASN A 39 -14.45 -16.78 -15.76
C ASN A 39 -13.14 -16.89 -14.98
N GLU A 40 -13.21 -17.33 -13.72
CA GLU A 40 -12.01 -17.65 -12.94
C GLU A 40 -11.17 -18.72 -13.65
N ILE A 41 -11.75 -19.86 -13.98
CA ILE A 41 -11.06 -20.96 -14.68
C ILE A 41 -10.42 -20.47 -15.98
N ALA A 42 -11.13 -19.69 -16.80
CA ALA A 42 -10.60 -19.12 -18.03
C ALA A 42 -9.35 -18.24 -17.80
N HIS A 43 -9.32 -17.46 -16.72
CA HIS A 43 -8.15 -16.68 -16.35
C HIS A 43 -7.00 -17.54 -15.82
N TRP A 44 -7.26 -18.61 -15.08
CA TRP A 44 -6.20 -19.52 -14.61
C TRP A 44 -5.44 -20.19 -15.76
N PHE A 45 -6.13 -20.47 -16.87
CA PHE A 45 -5.50 -21.00 -18.09
C PHE A 45 -4.82 -19.95 -18.97
N ASN A 46 -4.83 -18.67 -18.59
CA ASN A 46 -4.08 -17.65 -19.30
C ASN A 46 -2.57 -17.85 -19.06
N PRO A 47 -1.74 -18.02 -20.11
CA PRO A 47 -0.29 -18.22 -19.95
C PRO A 47 0.40 -17.09 -19.18
N LEU A 48 -0.10 -15.86 -19.24
CA LEU A 48 0.43 -14.74 -18.47
C LEU A 48 0.25 -14.94 -16.95
N ASN A 49 -0.81 -15.61 -16.52
CA ASN A 49 -1.07 -15.84 -15.10
C ASN A 49 -0.21 -16.97 -14.53
N PHE A 50 0.30 -17.87 -15.37
CA PHE A 50 1.30 -18.87 -14.96
C PHE A 50 2.60 -18.21 -14.45
N TYR A 51 2.90 -16.99 -14.89
CA TYR A 51 4.06 -16.26 -14.38
C TYR A 51 3.97 -15.94 -12.89
N VAL A 52 2.79 -15.97 -12.25
CA VAL A 52 2.70 -15.83 -10.78
C VAL A 52 3.58 -16.86 -10.06
N TYR A 53 3.66 -18.09 -10.57
CA TYR A 53 4.51 -19.15 -10.02
C TYR A 53 6.00 -18.88 -10.18
N LEU A 54 6.38 -18.02 -11.12
CA LEU A 54 7.78 -17.63 -11.34
C LEU A 54 8.27 -16.58 -10.34
N TRP A 55 7.42 -16.06 -9.45
CA TRP A 55 7.87 -15.16 -8.39
C TRP A 55 8.91 -15.81 -7.46
N GLN A 56 8.72 -17.05 -7.05
CA GLN A 56 9.65 -17.74 -6.14
C GLN A 56 11.05 -17.89 -6.77
N PRO A 57 11.17 -18.45 -7.98
CA PRO A 57 12.40 -18.38 -8.77
C PRO A 57 12.95 -16.95 -8.97
N ASN A 58 12.09 -15.94 -9.16
CA ASN A 58 12.51 -14.55 -9.30
C ASN A 58 13.19 -13.98 -8.04
N ARG A 59 13.03 -14.59 -6.86
CA ARG A 59 13.80 -14.23 -5.65
C ARG A 59 15.29 -14.49 -5.84
N LEU A 60 15.68 -15.53 -6.57
CA LEU A 60 17.09 -15.80 -6.91
C LEU A 60 17.68 -14.67 -7.77
N ARG A 61 16.89 -14.11 -8.69
CA ARG A 61 17.29 -12.93 -9.47
C ARG A 61 17.55 -11.73 -8.56
N ASN A 62 16.62 -11.45 -7.65
CA ASN A 62 16.76 -10.35 -6.71
C ASN A 62 17.97 -10.53 -5.78
N TYR A 63 18.31 -11.77 -5.42
CA TYR A 63 19.53 -12.10 -4.69
C TYR A 63 20.80 -11.62 -5.44
N PHE A 64 20.90 -11.81 -6.76
CA PHE A 64 22.04 -11.31 -7.52
C PHE A 64 22.09 -9.78 -7.61
N LEU A 65 20.95 -9.13 -7.79
CA LEU A 65 20.86 -7.66 -7.85
C LEU A 65 21.22 -6.98 -6.52
N THR A 66 21.06 -7.70 -5.40
CA THR A 66 21.29 -7.22 -4.03
C THR A 66 22.67 -7.59 -3.45
N ARG A 67 23.64 -8.04 -4.26
CA ARG A 67 25.00 -8.35 -3.77
C ARG A 67 25.91 -7.12 -3.56
N THR A 68 25.37 -5.91 -3.66
CA THR A 68 26.12 -4.66 -3.51
C THR A 68 26.44 -4.37 -2.03
N PRO A 69 27.49 -3.58 -1.73
CA PRO A 69 27.81 -3.18 -0.35
C PRO A 69 26.62 -2.54 0.37
N PHE A 70 25.91 -1.64 -0.32
CA PHE A 70 24.68 -1.01 0.18
C PHE A 70 23.67 -2.05 0.68
N PHE A 71 23.28 -3.03 -0.15
CA PHE A 71 22.28 -4.02 0.24
C PHE A 71 22.77 -4.95 1.35
N ARG A 72 24.06 -5.30 1.39
CA ARG A 72 24.62 -6.08 2.50
C ARG A 72 24.48 -5.34 3.84
N ALA A 73 24.70 -4.02 3.85
CA ALA A 73 24.53 -3.21 5.03
C ALA A 73 23.05 -2.99 5.38
N ALA A 74 22.21 -2.72 4.39
CA ALA A 74 20.80 -2.38 4.59
C ALA A 74 19.93 -3.59 4.95
N LEU A 75 20.22 -4.79 4.42
CA LEU A 75 19.49 -6.02 4.75
C LEU A 75 19.66 -6.47 6.21
N GLN A 76 20.65 -5.92 6.94
CA GLN A 76 20.82 -6.15 8.37
C GLN A 76 19.90 -5.28 9.24
N LEU A 77 19.28 -4.25 8.64
CA LEU A 77 18.39 -3.34 9.37
C LEU A 77 17.03 -3.99 9.64
N PRO A 78 16.41 -3.73 10.79
CA PRO A 78 15.04 -4.18 11.05
C PRO A 78 14.09 -3.58 10.01
N HIS A 79 13.05 -4.32 9.62
CA HIS A 79 12.05 -3.93 8.62
C HIS A 79 12.52 -3.71 7.17
N PHE A 80 13.82 -3.45 6.91
CA PHE A 80 14.33 -3.22 5.56
C PHE A 80 14.18 -4.43 4.62
N PRO A 81 14.42 -5.70 5.03
CA PRO A 81 14.17 -6.85 4.17
C PRO A 81 12.72 -6.93 3.68
N GLN A 82 11.76 -6.57 4.54
CA GLN A 82 10.34 -6.53 4.18
C GLN A 82 10.06 -5.40 3.18
N LEU A 83 10.60 -4.20 3.41
CA LEU A 83 10.52 -3.08 2.45
C LEU A 83 11.00 -3.49 1.06
N TRP A 84 12.18 -4.09 1.00
CA TRP A 84 12.78 -4.49 -0.26
C TRP A 84 11.98 -5.59 -0.96
N GLU A 85 11.52 -6.60 -0.21
CA GLU A 85 10.67 -7.67 -0.76
C GLU A 85 9.37 -7.09 -1.38
N ASN A 86 8.80 -6.06 -0.75
CA ASN A 86 7.61 -5.38 -1.23
C ASN A 86 7.85 -4.67 -2.57
N ILE A 87 8.91 -3.85 -2.65
CA ILE A 87 9.32 -3.17 -3.89
C ILE A 87 9.56 -4.19 -5.00
N ALA A 88 10.24 -5.29 -4.68
CA ALA A 88 10.56 -6.33 -5.65
C ALA A 88 9.30 -7.06 -6.18
N LYS A 89 8.28 -7.28 -5.34
CA LYS A 89 6.98 -7.83 -5.77
C LYS A 89 6.25 -6.88 -6.70
N GLY A 90 6.19 -5.59 -6.36
CA GLY A 90 5.62 -4.57 -7.22
C GLY A 90 6.33 -4.50 -8.58
N SER A 91 7.67 -4.46 -8.56
CA SER A 91 8.52 -4.49 -9.76
C SER A 91 8.25 -5.72 -10.63
N PHE A 92 8.13 -6.90 -10.01
CA PHE A 92 7.75 -8.12 -10.73
C PHE A 92 6.39 -7.97 -11.41
N ALA A 93 5.39 -7.49 -10.68
CA ALA A 93 4.04 -7.33 -11.21
C ALA A 93 4.00 -6.35 -12.39
N TYR A 94 4.68 -5.20 -12.30
CA TYR A 94 4.76 -4.25 -13.41
C TYR A 94 5.51 -4.83 -14.61
N ASN A 95 6.68 -5.43 -14.39
CA ASN A 95 7.48 -5.94 -15.50
C ASN A 95 6.75 -7.07 -16.24
N VAL A 96 6.14 -8.00 -15.52
CA VAL A 96 5.52 -9.20 -16.08
C VAL A 96 4.11 -8.93 -16.58
N PHE A 97 3.23 -8.35 -15.76
CA PHE A 97 1.81 -8.24 -16.11
C PHE A 97 1.48 -6.97 -16.89
N LEU A 98 2.13 -5.84 -16.59
CA LEU A 98 1.93 -4.58 -17.33
C LEU A 98 2.78 -4.55 -18.60
N PHE A 99 4.10 -4.69 -18.45
CA PHE A 99 5.03 -4.55 -19.59
C PHE A 99 5.25 -5.83 -20.39
N LYS A 100 4.62 -6.95 -19.98
CA LYS A 100 4.69 -8.26 -20.65
C LYS A 100 6.13 -8.72 -20.88
N LYS A 101 7.02 -8.43 -19.93
CA LYS A 101 8.42 -8.83 -19.99
C LYS A 101 8.58 -10.23 -19.38
N PRO A 102 9.47 -11.06 -19.95
CA PRO A 102 9.84 -12.33 -19.33
C PRO A 102 10.40 -12.09 -17.92
N ALA A 103 10.00 -12.94 -16.96
CA ALA A 103 10.44 -12.84 -15.56
C ALA A 103 11.98 -12.79 -15.39
N PHE A 104 12.72 -13.47 -16.27
CA PHE A 104 14.19 -13.58 -16.23
C PHE A 104 14.91 -12.89 -17.40
N GLY A 105 14.27 -11.95 -18.10
CA GLY A 105 14.89 -11.29 -19.25
C GLY A 105 16.02 -10.31 -18.88
N LYS A 106 17.00 -10.10 -19.77
CA LYS A 106 18.11 -9.13 -19.60
C LYS A 106 17.65 -7.70 -19.26
N ASN A 107 16.48 -7.30 -19.75
CA ASN A 107 15.90 -5.97 -19.49
C ASN A 107 15.48 -5.74 -18.03
N ALA A 108 15.35 -6.80 -17.22
CA ALA A 108 15.07 -6.68 -15.79
C ALA A 108 16.21 -5.99 -15.02
N VAL A 109 17.44 -6.00 -15.57
CA VAL A 109 18.58 -5.27 -14.97
C VAL A 109 18.42 -3.76 -15.13
N ASN A 110 17.81 -3.29 -16.21
CA ASN A 110 17.59 -1.87 -16.45
C ASN A 110 16.49 -1.32 -15.53
N THR A 111 15.39 -2.05 -15.39
CA THR A 111 14.26 -1.63 -14.55
C THR A 111 14.55 -1.66 -13.06
N PHE A 112 15.67 -2.27 -12.65
CA PHE A 112 16.19 -2.18 -11.30
C PHE A 112 16.46 -0.73 -10.85
N ILE A 113 16.77 0.18 -11.78
CA ILE A 113 16.94 1.61 -11.47
C ILE A 113 15.63 2.20 -10.90
N ALA A 114 14.47 1.82 -11.43
CA ALA A 114 13.18 2.24 -10.89
C ALA A 114 12.92 1.65 -9.50
N ASP A 115 13.40 0.42 -9.22
CA ASP A 115 13.29 -0.21 -7.90
C ASP A 115 14.16 0.53 -6.87
N LEU A 116 15.39 0.91 -7.25
CA LEU A 116 16.28 1.72 -6.43
C LEU A 116 15.73 3.13 -6.19
N THR A 117 15.07 3.72 -7.19
CA THR A 117 14.42 5.03 -7.07
C THR A 117 13.24 4.96 -6.11
N CYS A 118 12.40 3.93 -6.23
CA CYS A 118 11.31 3.67 -5.27
C CYS A 118 11.86 3.48 -3.85
N LEU A 119 12.96 2.73 -3.71
CA LEU A 119 13.65 2.58 -2.42
C LEU A 119 14.16 3.92 -1.90
N ALA A 120 14.74 4.77 -2.74
CA ALA A 120 15.25 6.07 -2.32
C ALA A 120 14.13 7.00 -1.83
N LEU A 121 12.96 6.96 -2.46
CA LEU A 121 11.79 7.72 -2.02
C LEU A 121 11.31 7.23 -0.65
N LEU A 122 11.04 5.93 -0.50
CA LEU A 122 10.52 5.37 0.76
C LEU A 122 11.52 5.43 1.91
N PHE A 123 12.80 5.23 1.63
CA PHE A 123 13.86 5.27 2.63
C PHE A 123 14.25 6.71 2.98
N GLY A 124 14.16 7.64 2.02
CA GLY A 124 14.39 9.06 2.21
C GLY A 124 13.27 9.74 2.99
N ASP A 125 12.01 9.41 2.69
CA ASP A 125 10.82 9.88 3.42
C ASP A 125 10.94 9.58 4.92
N GLU A 126 11.24 8.34 5.28
CA GLU A 126 11.47 7.93 6.67
C GLU A 126 12.63 8.69 7.35
N PHE A 127 13.71 8.97 6.62
CA PHE A 127 14.84 9.73 7.15
C PHE A 127 14.45 11.17 7.45
N ILE A 128 13.75 11.80 6.51
CA ILE A 128 13.36 13.21 6.59
C ILE A 128 12.29 13.41 7.66
N ASP A 129 11.26 12.56 7.73
CA ASP A 129 10.23 12.60 8.77
C ASP A 129 10.84 12.38 10.16
N GLY A 130 11.76 11.41 10.27
CA GLY A 130 12.51 11.19 11.49
C GLY A 130 13.29 12.44 11.92
N LEU A 131 14.00 13.10 11.01
CA LEU A 131 14.70 14.34 11.32
C LEU A 131 13.73 15.47 11.71
N GLY A 132 12.58 15.56 11.05
CA GLY A 132 11.52 16.52 11.38
C GLY A 132 11.00 16.37 12.80
N ASN A 133 10.85 15.13 13.26
CA ASN A 133 10.46 14.83 14.65
C ASN A 133 11.55 15.23 15.65
N GLU A 134 12.82 15.00 15.31
CA GLU A 134 13.96 15.29 16.22
C GLU A 134 14.32 16.78 16.33
N LEU A 135 14.14 17.53 15.23
CA LEU A 135 14.47 18.95 15.13
C LEU A 135 13.28 19.86 15.42
N GLY A 136 12.06 19.34 15.24
CA GLY A 136 10.83 20.12 15.25
C GLY A 136 10.58 20.86 13.93
N LYS A 137 9.29 20.96 13.55
CA LYS A 137 8.85 21.58 12.28
C LYS A 137 9.36 23.02 12.09
N CYS A 138 9.42 23.82 13.15
CA CYS A 138 9.90 25.21 13.09
C CYS A 138 11.36 25.31 12.62
N TYR A 139 12.25 24.45 13.14
CA TYR A 139 13.65 24.43 12.74
C TYR A 139 13.80 24.02 11.29
N VAL A 140 13.09 22.97 10.87
CA VAL A 140 13.13 22.49 9.49
C VAL A 140 12.63 23.56 8.52
N ARG A 141 11.56 24.30 8.85
CA ARG A 141 11.09 25.43 8.03
C ARG A 141 12.18 26.49 7.83
N GLN A 142 12.86 26.89 8.90
CA GLN A 142 13.95 27.86 8.83
C GLN A 142 15.10 27.35 7.95
N LEU A 143 15.47 26.08 8.13
CA LEU A 143 16.51 25.45 7.33
C LEU A 143 16.18 25.47 5.83
N LEU A 144 14.93 25.17 5.48
CA LEU A 144 14.42 25.19 4.10
C LEU A 144 14.42 26.60 3.51
N VAL A 145 13.98 27.62 4.25
CA VAL A 145 14.00 29.03 3.79
C VAL A 145 15.42 29.48 3.44
N VAL A 146 16.40 29.16 4.30
CA VAL A 146 17.80 29.59 4.14
C VAL A 146 18.50 28.86 2.98
N ASN A 147 18.08 27.63 2.65
CA ASN A 147 18.79 26.76 1.71
C ASN A 147 17.92 26.24 0.55
N ASN A 148 16.81 26.91 0.22
CA ASN A 148 15.70 26.37 -0.58
C ASN A 148 16.13 25.62 -1.86
N ASN A 149 16.98 26.25 -2.68
CA ASN A 149 17.40 25.65 -3.96
C ASN A 149 18.46 24.54 -3.83
N ARG A 150 19.11 24.41 -2.67
CA ARG A 150 20.18 23.42 -2.48
C ARG A 150 19.62 22.02 -2.33
N PHE A 151 18.44 21.88 -1.72
CA PHE A 151 17.85 20.59 -1.39
C PHE A 151 17.27 19.80 -2.57
N TYR A 152 17.09 20.46 -3.72
CA TYR A 152 16.63 19.79 -4.93
C TYR A 152 17.74 18.92 -5.54
N LEU A 153 17.38 17.71 -5.97
CA LEU A 153 18.25 16.84 -6.74
C LEU A 153 18.56 17.54 -8.06
N SER A 154 19.84 17.61 -8.42
CA SER A 154 20.33 18.16 -9.67
C SER A 154 20.94 17.07 -10.55
N ILE A 155 21.21 17.40 -11.81
CA ILE A 155 21.89 16.52 -12.76
C ILE A 155 23.05 17.31 -13.35
N LYS A 156 24.23 16.70 -13.39
CA LYS A 156 25.38 17.21 -14.13
C LYS A 156 25.92 16.15 -15.11
N PRO A 157 26.67 16.56 -16.15
CA PRO A 157 27.44 15.63 -16.94
C PRO A 157 28.56 15.03 -16.08
N GLY A 158 28.50 13.72 -15.85
CA GLY A 158 29.54 12.96 -15.18
C GLY A 158 30.59 12.40 -16.16
N LYS A 159 31.35 11.40 -15.69
CA LYS A 159 32.35 10.70 -16.51
C LYS A 159 31.74 10.15 -17.80
N ASP A 160 32.46 10.28 -18.91
CA ASP A 160 32.05 9.83 -20.25
C ASP A 160 30.72 10.45 -20.74
N ARG A 161 30.38 11.65 -20.23
CA ARG A 161 29.14 12.41 -20.53
C ARG A 161 27.84 11.68 -20.16
N TYR A 162 27.90 10.69 -19.28
CA TYR A 162 26.70 10.11 -18.67
C TYR A 162 26.12 11.06 -17.61
N PRO A 163 24.81 11.06 -17.36
CA PRO A 163 24.23 11.89 -16.31
C PRO A 163 24.67 11.40 -14.93
N GLU A 164 24.93 12.34 -14.03
CA GLU A 164 25.21 12.09 -12.63
C GLU A 164 24.25 12.93 -11.76
N LEU A 165 23.46 12.24 -10.94
CA LEU A 165 22.53 12.84 -9.99
C LEU A 165 23.29 13.26 -8.73
N GLU A 166 23.08 14.49 -8.26
CA GLU A 166 23.73 14.97 -7.04
C GLU A 166 22.87 15.96 -6.26
N TYR A 167 23.15 16.06 -4.96
CA TYR A 167 22.62 17.11 -4.12
C TYR A 167 23.71 18.15 -3.87
N SER A 168 23.38 19.44 -3.97
CA SER A 168 24.33 20.54 -3.78
C SER A 168 24.53 20.94 -2.31
N PHE A 169 24.26 20.01 -1.39
CA PHE A 169 24.43 20.16 0.06
C PHE A 169 25.09 18.93 0.67
N ASP A 170 25.68 19.14 1.85
CA ASP A 170 25.96 18.06 2.79
C ASP A 170 25.23 18.38 4.09
N LEU A 171 24.34 17.49 4.53
CA LEU A 171 23.58 17.72 5.75
C LEU A 171 24.48 17.78 6.99
N PHE A 172 25.65 17.12 6.98
CA PHE A 172 26.59 17.20 8.09
C PHE A 172 27.01 18.64 8.42
N ASN A 173 26.97 19.53 7.43
CA ASN A 173 27.30 20.95 7.58
C ASN A 173 26.09 21.82 7.95
N LEU A 174 24.88 21.26 7.91
CA LEU A 174 23.61 21.99 8.04
C LEU A 174 22.84 21.66 9.33
N LEU A 175 23.07 20.46 9.90
CA LEU A 175 22.35 20.00 11.09
C LEU A 175 23.25 19.97 12.32
N PRO A 176 22.70 20.23 13.53
CA PRO A 176 23.45 20.19 14.78
C PRO A 176 24.13 18.83 15.00
N PRO A 177 25.39 18.79 15.49
CA PRO A 177 26.14 17.54 15.72
C PRO A 177 25.39 16.48 16.53
N GLN A 178 24.59 16.91 17.51
CA GLN A 178 23.87 16.06 18.45
C GLN A 178 22.80 15.18 17.77
N VAL A 179 22.19 15.69 16.69
CA VAL A 179 21.11 14.99 15.96
C VAL A 179 21.65 13.75 15.28
N TRP A 180 22.91 13.78 14.83
CA TRP A 180 23.55 12.70 14.09
C TRP A 180 23.74 11.41 14.90
N GLU A 181 23.86 11.54 16.23
CA GLU A 181 24.05 10.41 17.14
C GLU A 181 22.73 9.84 17.68
N LYS A 182 21.61 10.57 17.47
CA LYS A 182 20.28 10.02 17.74
C LYS A 182 19.97 8.88 16.78
N LYS A 183 19.17 7.93 17.23
CA LYS A 183 18.74 6.78 16.44
C LYS A 183 17.35 6.98 15.91
N ASN A 184 17.13 6.64 14.64
CA ASN A 184 15.78 6.57 14.10
C ASN A 184 15.03 5.39 14.74
N GLU A 185 13.74 5.57 15.00
CA GLU A 185 12.93 4.57 15.70
C GLU A 185 12.77 3.27 14.88
N LYS A 186 12.57 3.39 13.57
CA LYS A 186 12.20 2.27 12.69
C LYS A 186 13.37 1.36 12.34
N TYR A 187 14.53 1.92 11.98
CA TYR A 187 15.70 1.13 11.58
C TYR A 187 16.72 0.97 12.72
N ASN A 188 16.52 1.65 13.85
CA ASN A 188 17.38 1.60 15.04
C ASN A 188 18.86 1.85 14.72
N ILE A 189 19.13 2.78 13.80
CA ILE A 189 20.46 3.23 13.43
C ILE A 189 20.58 4.73 13.64
N THR A 190 21.81 5.20 13.84
CA THR A 190 22.06 6.64 13.97
C THR A 190 21.72 7.38 12.68
N TYR A 191 21.25 8.62 12.77
CA TYR A 191 21.01 9.45 11.58
C TYR A 191 22.28 9.61 10.74
N ARG A 192 23.47 9.57 11.35
CA ARG A 192 24.76 9.55 10.63
C ARG A 192 24.85 8.35 9.70
N ARG A 193 24.58 7.15 10.22
CA ARG A 193 24.61 5.91 9.44
C ARG A 193 23.51 5.90 8.39
N PHE A 194 22.31 6.37 8.73
CA PHE A 194 21.18 6.44 7.82
C PHE A 194 21.49 7.35 6.62
N TYR A 195 22.01 8.56 6.86
CA TYR A 195 22.44 9.46 5.79
C TYR A 195 23.57 8.87 4.93
N GLY A 196 24.52 8.15 5.54
CA GLY A 196 25.54 7.39 4.80
C GLY A 196 24.93 6.38 3.83
N LEU A 197 23.94 5.61 4.26
CA LEU A 197 23.23 4.66 3.40
C LEU A 197 22.46 5.34 2.26
N LEU A 198 21.89 6.52 2.48
CA LEU A 198 21.24 7.30 1.41
C LEU A 198 22.25 7.78 0.36
N LYS A 199 23.46 8.21 0.78
CA LYS A 199 24.55 8.54 -0.14
C LYS A 199 25.02 7.32 -0.93
N ASP A 200 25.18 6.17 -0.27
CA ASP A 200 25.52 4.91 -0.94
C ASP A 200 24.46 4.49 -1.97
N LEU A 201 23.17 4.71 -1.67
CA LEU A 201 22.06 4.45 -2.59
C LEU A 201 22.12 5.37 -3.81
N LEU A 202 22.38 6.66 -3.63
CA LEU A 202 22.56 7.61 -4.73
C LEU A 202 23.74 7.21 -5.63
N HIS A 203 24.88 6.85 -5.04
CA HIS A 203 26.03 6.32 -5.77
C HIS A 203 25.69 5.04 -6.55
N LEU A 204 24.88 4.15 -5.96
CA LEU A 204 24.42 2.95 -6.63
C LEU A 204 23.51 3.28 -7.83
N ILE A 205 22.59 4.22 -7.70
CA ILE A 205 21.74 4.69 -8.80
C ILE A 205 22.59 5.25 -9.94
N ASN A 206 23.53 6.17 -9.65
CA ASN A 206 24.45 6.73 -10.66
C ASN A 206 25.29 5.64 -11.34
N SER A 207 25.81 4.68 -10.56
CA SER A 207 26.54 3.53 -11.10
C SER A 207 25.71 2.67 -12.05
N ARG A 208 24.40 2.56 -11.81
CA ARG A 208 23.48 1.83 -12.70
C ARG A 208 23.08 2.65 -13.93
N LEU A 209 22.90 3.97 -13.81
CA LEU A 209 22.66 4.85 -14.95
C LEU A 209 23.79 4.80 -15.99
N ARG A 210 25.05 4.67 -15.54
CA ARG A 210 26.21 4.47 -16.43
C ARG A 210 26.21 3.13 -17.19
N LYS A 211 25.41 2.15 -16.76
CA LYS A 211 25.34 0.81 -17.39
C LYS A 211 24.22 0.67 -18.41
N VAL A 212 23.31 1.64 -18.50
CA VAL A 212 22.29 1.67 -19.55
C VAL A 212 22.78 2.49 -20.75
N SER A 213 22.15 2.33 -21.92
CA SER A 213 22.55 3.09 -23.11
C SER A 213 22.37 4.59 -22.91
N HIS A 214 23.25 5.41 -23.50
CA HIS A 214 23.24 6.87 -23.34
C HIS A 214 21.87 7.50 -23.62
N SER A 215 21.21 7.07 -24.71
CA SER A 215 19.84 7.50 -25.09
C SER A 215 18.72 7.18 -24.10
N VAL A 216 18.99 6.31 -23.11
CA VAL A 216 18.06 5.98 -22.02
C VAL A 216 18.50 6.64 -20.72
N SER A 217 19.81 6.74 -20.49
CA SER A 217 20.38 7.24 -19.23
C SER A 217 19.92 8.66 -18.88
N TRP A 218 19.96 9.59 -19.85
CA TRP A 218 19.58 10.99 -19.64
C TRP A 218 18.08 11.16 -19.34
N PRO A 219 17.16 10.64 -20.17
CA PRO A 219 15.74 10.68 -19.85
C PRO A 219 15.40 9.99 -18.51
N ALA A 220 16.10 8.90 -18.18
CA ALA A 220 15.91 8.21 -16.90
C ALA A 220 16.38 9.08 -15.72
N ALA A 221 17.55 9.72 -15.82
CA ALA A 221 18.05 10.63 -14.79
C ALA A 221 17.10 11.82 -14.58
N GLU A 222 16.62 12.44 -15.66
CA GLU A 222 15.63 13.53 -15.61
C GLU A 222 14.35 13.10 -14.90
N LYS A 223 13.85 11.89 -15.19
CA LYS A 223 12.65 11.35 -14.54
C LYS A 223 12.89 11.00 -13.07
N ILE A 224 14.06 10.49 -12.70
CA ILE A 224 14.45 10.25 -11.30
C ILE A 224 14.50 11.59 -10.54
N ARG A 225 15.15 12.60 -11.12
CA ARG A 225 15.20 13.96 -10.57
C ARG A 225 13.80 14.52 -10.32
N ALA A 226 12.94 14.46 -11.33
CA ALA A 226 11.56 14.94 -11.22
C ALA A 226 10.79 14.20 -10.10
N CYS A 227 10.96 12.87 -10.00
CA CYS A 227 10.28 12.06 -8.99
C CYS A 227 10.73 12.39 -7.56
N CYS A 228 12.04 12.47 -7.33
CA CYS A 228 12.60 12.85 -6.03
C CYS A 228 12.22 14.28 -5.62
N ASN A 229 12.28 15.23 -6.56
CA ASN A 229 11.95 16.63 -6.29
C ASN A 229 10.46 16.82 -6.05
N HIS A 230 9.59 16.09 -6.76
CA HIS A 230 8.15 16.11 -6.49
C HIS A 230 7.82 15.57 -5.08
N CYS A 231 8.49 14.51 -4.65
CA CYS A 231 8.36 13.99 -3.28
C CYS A 231 8.83 15.02 -2.24
N PHE A 232 9.90 15.75 -2.55
CA PHE A 232 10.36 16.83 -1.69
C PHE A 232 9.39 18.02 -1.65
N ASP A 233 8.77 18.38 -2.77
CA ASP A 233 7.74 19.43 -2.82
C ASP A 233 6.51 19.08 -1.98
N THR A 234 6.09 17.81 -1.95
CA THR A 234 4.99 17.37 -1.09
C THR A 234 5.37 17.43 0.39
N TYR A 235 6.62 17.07 0.75
CA TYR A 235 7.13 17.27 2.10
C TYR A 235 7.18 18.74 2.52
N ILE A 236 7.66 19.64 1.65
CA ILE A 236 7.67 21.09 1.92
C ILE A 236 6.23 21.59 2.17
N HIS A 237 5.29 21.13 1.37
CA HIS A 237 3.88 21.47 1.55
C HIS A 237 3.39 21.00 2.93
N ASP A 238 3.60 19.73 3.29
CA ASP A 238 3.17 19.14 4.56
C ASP A 238 3.80 19.84 5.78
N ILE A 239 5.06 20.26 5.68
CA ILE A 239 5.70 21.05 6.73
C ILE A 239 5.08 22.44 6.83
N ASN A 240 4.76 23.10 5.72
CA ASN A 240 4.29 24.49 5.72
C ASN A 240 2.80 24.63 6.07
N GLU A 241 2.02 23.55 6.05
CA GLU A 241 0.64 23.59 6.53
C GLU A 241 0.56 23.98 8.03
N LEU A 242 -0.30 24.95 8.32
CA LEU A 242 -0.67 25.37 9.68
C LEU A 242 -1.60 24.34 10.32
N PRO A 243 -1.66 24.25 11.67
CA PRO A 243 -2.54 23.32 12.36
C PRO A 243 -3.99 23.41 11.89
N VAL A 244 -4.65 22.25 11.85
CA VAL A 244 -5.95 21.90 11.24
C VAL A 244 -7.13 22.83 11.61
N GLN A 245 -6.98 23.66 12.64
CA GLN A 245 -8.06 24.46 13.24
C GLN A 245 -8.56 25.66 12.40
N LEU A 246 -8.03 25.91 11.19
CA LEU A 246 -8.26 27.18 10.48
C LEU A 246 -8.69 27.12 9.00
N LYS A 247 -9.20 26.00 8.46
CA LYS A 247 -9.61 25.99 7.02
C LYS A 247 -10.99 25.40 6.77
N GLN A 248 -11.96 26.30 6.56
CA GLN A 248 -13.31 25.99 6.05
C GLN A 248 -13.32 25.59 4.56
N ASP A 249 -12.24 25.83 3.80
CA ASP A 249 -12.10 25.52 2.37
C ASP A 249 -11.10 24.38 2.07
N LYS A 250 -11.07 23.32 2.89
CA LYS A 250 -10.21 22.16 2.57
C LYS A 250 -10.78 21.36 1.39
N LYS A 251 -9.95 21.12 0.38
CA LYS A 251 -10.21 20.08 -0.63
C LYS A 251 -10.32 18.73 0.08
N PRO A 252 -11.14 17.78 -0.41
CA PRO A 252 -11.30 16.47 0.24
C PRO A 252 -9.96 15.75 0.42
N ALA A 253 -9.77 14.99 1.50
CA ALA A 253 -8.59 14.16 1.75
C ALA A 253 -8.24 13.28 0.55
N PHE A 254 -9.28 12.82 -0.17
CA PHE A 254 -9.13 12.09 -1.42
C PHE A 254 -8.34 12.84 -2.51
N PHE A 255 -8.52 14.16 -2.63
CA PHE A 255 -7.76 14.99 -3.58
C PHE A 255 -6.25 14.97 -3.26
N TYR A 256 -5.89 14.95 -1.98
CA TYR A 256 -4.50 14.86 -1.53
C TYR A 256 -3.91 13.46 -1.77
N HIS A 257 -4.69 12.40 -1.55
CA HIS A 257 -4.26 11.03 -1.88
C HIS A 257 -3.98 10.84 -3.37
N GLU A 258 -4.83 11.40 -4.25
CA GLU A 258 -4.60 11.35 -5.70
C GLU A 258 -3.39 12.18 -6.14
N LYS A 259 -3.04 13.23 -5.42
CA LYS A 259 -1.91 14.09 -5.79
C LYS A 259 -0.57 13.56 -5.28
N LYS A 260 -0.47 13.04 -4.04
CA LYS A 260 0.81 12.63 -3.44
C LYS A 260 1.26 11.24 -3.92
N ASN A 261 0.47 10.21 -3.64
CA ASN A 261 0.91 8.81 -3.84
C ASN A 261 0.71 8.32 -5.28
N ARG A 262 -0.39 8.73 -5.92
CA ARG A 262 -0.71 8.30 -7.29
C ARG A 262 0.21 8.96 -8.32
N GLU A 263 0.61 10.20 -8.12
CA GLU A 263 1.54 10.92 -9.00
C GLU A 263 2.93 10.30 -9.00
N ILE A 264 3.50 10.08 -7.80
CA ILE A 264 4.81 9.42 -7.63
C ILE A 264 4.78 8.04 -8.31
N GLN A 265 3.72 7.26 -8.08
CA GLN A 265 3.60 5.96 -8.73
C GLN A 265 3.53 6.07 -10.26
N ARG A 266 2.84 7.07 -10.80
CA ARG A 266 2.80 7.32 -12.25
C ARG A 266 4.20 7.64 -12.78
N MET A 267 4.94 8.55 -12.12
CA MET A 267 6.32 8.88 -12.50
C MET A 267 7.24 7.66 -12.46
N LEU A 268 7.09 6.76 -11.48
CA LEU A 268 7.84 5.50 -11.41
C LEU A 268 7.47 4.53 -12.55
N LEU A 269 6.21 4.48 -12.98
CA LEU A 269 5.80 3.68 -14.14
C LEU A 269 6.34 4.26 -15.46
N GLU A 270 6.33 5.59 -15.61
CA GLU A 270 6.95 6.28 -16.74
C GLU A 270 8.47 6.05 -16.78
N LEU A 271 9.15 6.09 -15.63
CA LEU A 271 10.56 5.75 -15.52
C LEU A 271 10.82 4.32 -16.04
N ARG A 272 9.94 3.37 -15.73
CA ARG A 272 10.05 2.01 -16.29
C ARG A 272 9.83 1.99 -17.80
N CYS A 273 8.89 2.78 -18.35
CA CYS A 273 8.73 2.91 -19.79
C CYS A 273 10.05 3.36 -20.45
N ILE A 274 10.67 4.43 -19.91
CA ILE A 274 11.95 4.95 -20.39
C ILE A 274 13.03 3.85 -20.35
N LEU A 275 13.20 3.18 -19.21
CA LEU A 275 14.21 2.12 -19.01
C LEU A 275 13.99 0.90 -19.92
N LEU A 276 12.74 0.65 -20.33
CA LEU A 276 12.36 -0.44 -21.22
C LEU A 276 12.23 -0.01 -22.69
N LYS A 277 12.54 1.26 -23.03
CA LYS A 277 12.31 1.87 -24.34
C LYS A 277 10.88 1.64 -24.84
N LYS A 278 9.91 1.88 -23.97
CA LYS A 278 8.47 1.83 -24.27
C LYS A 278 7.93 3.24 -24.40
N ASP A 279 7.00 3.40 -25.33
CA ASP A 279 6.23 4.62 -25.50
C ASP A 279 5.30 4.84 -24.30
N ILE A 280 5.40 5.98 -23.64
CA ILE A 280 4.61 6.32 -22.45
C ILE A 280 3.14 6.48 -22.82
N ASP A 281 2.85 7.13 -23.95
CA ASP A 281 1.48 7.49 -24.35
C ASP A 281 0.65 6.24 -24.60
N ARG A 282 1.26 5.22 -25.21
CA ARG A 282 0.63 3.90 -25.41
C ARG A 282 0.25 3.20 -24.09
N TYR A 283 1.01 3.42 -23.01
CA TYR A 283 0.79 2.75 -21.72
C TYR A 283 -0.03 3.60 -20.72
N SER A 284 -0.25 4.89 -21.02
CA SER A 284 -1.01 5.81 -20.17
C SER A 284 -2.39 5.26 -19.77
N GLY A 285 -3.13 4.70 -20.74
CA GLY A 285 -4.43 4.05 -20.51
C GLY A 285 -4.33 2.75 -19.69
N GLU A 286 -3.19 2.04 -19.75
CA GLU A 286 -2.98 0.84 -18.94
C GLU A 286 -2.57 1.15 -17.50
N PHE A 287 -2.01 2.34 -17.23
CA PHE A 287 -1.60 2.75 -15.89
C PHE A 287 -2.78 2.94 -14.93
N ALA A 288 -3.95 3.35 -15.42
CA ALA A 288 -5.10 3.69 -14.58
C ALA A 288 -5.46 2.59 -13.56
N GLY A 289 -5.55 1.33 -14.01
CA GLY A 289 -5.83 0.21 -13.10
C GLY A 289 -4.73 -0.04 -12.07
N TRP A 290 -3.46 0.16 -12.43
CA TRP A 290 -2.33 0.02 -11.49
C TRP A 290 -2.26 1.17 -10.48
N LEU A 291 -2.57 2.38 -10.92
CA LEU A 291 -2.65 3.56 -10.08
C LEU A 291 -3.82 3.45 -9.09
N ASN A 292 -4.95 2.90 -9.53
CA ASN A 292 -6.09 2.67 -8.64
C ASN A 292 -5.79 1.61 -7.56
N ILE A 293 -4.85 0.67 -7.76
CA ILE A 293 -4.41 -0.21 -6.67
C ILE A 293 -3.86 0.65 -5.53
N ILE A 294 -2.97 1.61 -5.82
CA ILE A 294 -2.41 2.51 -4.81
C ILE A 294 -3.50 3.36 -4.14
N SER A 295 -4.45 3.89 -4.92
CA SER A 295 -5.58 4.64 -4.34
C SER A 295 -6.39 3.79 -3.37
N THR A 296 -6.67 2.53 -3.70
CA THR A 296 -7.40 1.64 -2.78
C THR A 296 -6.58 1.23 -1.56
N MET A 297 -5.24 1.23 -1.68
CA MET A 297 -4.36 0.95 -0.55
C MET A 297 -4.41 2.06 0.49
N GLN A 298 -4.35 3.31 0.03
CA GLN A 298 -4.42 4.47 0.91
C GLN A 298 -5.68 4.46 1.77
N VAL A 299 -6.82 4.02 1.22
CA VAL A 299 -8.08 3.98 1.96
C VAL A 299 -8.02 3.03 3.14
N TYR A 300 -7.45 1.82 3.00
CA TYR A 300 -7.32 0.94 4.17
C TYR A 300 -6.20 1.37 5.12
N ASP A 301 -5.25 2.16 4.63
CA ASP A 301 -4.16 2.77 5.41
C ASP A 301 -4.76 3.79 6.37
N ASP A 302 -5.54 4.73 5.84
CA ASP A 302 -6.29 5.73 6.60
C ASP A 302 -7.19 5.07 7.65
N MET A 303 -7.90 3.99 7.29
CA MET A 303 -8.75 3.30 8.27
C MET A 303 -7.94 2.64 9.39
N GLN A 304 -6.70 2.20 9.12
CA GLN A 304 -5.81 1.63 10.15
C GLN A 304 -5.18 2.71 11.03
N ASP A 305 -4.74 3.79 10.40
CA ASP A 305 -3.94 4.85 11.03
C ASP A 305 -4.78 6.01 11.56
N CYS A 306 -6.12 5.93 11.48
CA CYS A 306 -7.05 6.96 11.96
C CYS A 306 -6.74 7.49 13.38
N ARG A 307 -6.20 6.67 14.29
CA ARG A 307 -5.75 7.12 15.62
C ARG A 307 -4.52 8.03 15.58
N ALA A 308 -3.55 7.68 14.73
CA ALA A 308 -2.31 8.42 14.57
C ALA A 308 -2.54 9.71 13.76
N ASP A 309 -3.49 9.67 12.81
CA ASP A 309 -3.76 10.79 11.91
C ASP A 309 -4.68 11.84 12.53
N ASP A 310 -5.47 11.49 13.56
CA ASP A 310 -6.39 12.42 14.21
C ASP A 310 -5.67 13.69 14.68
N GLN A 311 -6.11 14.84 14.16
CA GLN A 311 -5.53 16.18 14.36
C GLN A 311 -4.12 16.39 13.78
N PHE A 312 -3.57 15.41 13.06
CA PHE A 312 -2.20 15.44 12.54
C PHE A 312 -2.14 15.43 11.01
N GLN A 313 -3.00 14.64 10.35
CA GLN A 313 -3.06 14.50 8.90
C GLN A 313 -4.52 14.38 8.42
N ASP A 314 -4.76 14.68 7.14
CA ASP A 314 -6.07 14.46 6.54
C ASP A 314 -6.30 12.96 6.35
N ASN A 315 -7.41 12.45 6.92
CA ASN A 315 -7.75 11.04 6.94
C ASN A 315 -9.18 10.84 6.41
N LEU A 316 -9.33 10.01 5.38
CA LEU A 316 -10.59 9.83 4.66
C LEU A 316 -11.72 9.29 5.56
N LEU A 317 -11.40 8.34 6.46
CA LEU A 317 -12.39 7.77 7.37
C LEU A 317 -12.95 8.84 8.31
N LEU A 318 -12.06 9.64 8.91
CA LEU A 318 -12.45 10.71 9.82
C LEU A 318 -13.18 11.84 9.10
N GLU A 319 -12.79 12.18 7.87
CA GLU A 319 -13.51 13.16 7.05
C GLU A 319 -14.94 12.70 6.76
N ILE A 320 -15.13 11.45 6.31
CA ILE A 320 -16.47 10.89 6.04
C ILE A 320 -17.32 10.90 7.31
N ALA A 321 -16.76 10.46 8.44
CA ALA A 321 -17.45 10.45 9.72
C ALA A 321 -17.86 11.86 10.16
N SER A 322 -16.96 12.84 10.04
CA SER A 322 -17.24 14.23 10.42
C SER A 322 -18.37 14.87 9.63
N LYS A 323 -18.45 14.56 8.33
CA LYS A 323 -19.43 15.17 7.42
C LYS A 323 -20.79 14.49 7.47
N ASN A 324 -20.81 13.16 7.61
CA ASN A 324 -22.02 12.36 7.38
C ASN A 324 -22.51 11.61 8.63
N PHE A 325 -21.61 11.25 9.56
CA PHE A 325 -21.93 10.40 10.70
C PHE A 325 -21.33 10.92 12.03
N PRO A 326 -21.79 12.09 12.54
CA PRO A 326 -21.21 12.71 13.73
C PRO A 326 -21.19 11.81 14.97
N ALA A 327 -22.16 10.90 15.11
CA ALA A 327 -22.20 9.93 16.21
C ALA A 327 -21.04 8.92 16.15
N GLU A 328 -20.63 8.48 14.95
CA GLU A 328 -19.48 7.59 14.75
C GLU A 328 -18.17 8.32 15.09
N LEU A 329 -18.05 9.59 14.69
CA LEU A 329 -16.89 10.42 15.05
C LEU A 329 -16.82 10.67 16.56
N GLN A 330 -17.96 10.93 17.20
CA GLN A 330 -18.03 11.10 18.65
C GLN A 330 -17.56 9.83 19.37
N TRP A 331 -18.02 8.65 18.94
CA TRP A 331 -17.53 7.39 19.49
C TRP A 331 -16.02 7.26 19.32
N PHE A 332 -15.48 7.58 18.14
CA PHE A 332 -14.04 7.51 17.88
C PHE A 332 -13.25 8.37 18.87
N HIS A 333 -13.63 9.64 19.06
CA HIS A 333 -12.92 10.53 19.97
C HIS A 333 -12.99 10.09 21.44
N LEU A 334 -14.09 9.46 21.87
CA LEU A 334 -14.23 8.90 23.22
C LEU A 334 -13.38 7.64 23.42
N ASN A 335 -12.98 6.95 22.34
CA ASN A 335 -12.37 5.62 22.41
C ASN A 335 -10.94 5.53 21.84
N LYS A 336 -10.46 6.57 21.14
CA LYS A 336 -9.13 6.57 20.48
C LYS A 336 -7.96 6.35 21.43
N SER A 337 -8.09 6.73 22.71
CA SER A 337 -7.05 6.59 23.74
C SER A 337 -6.96 5.17 24.36
N LYS A 338 -7.91 4.27 24.05
CA LYS A 338 -7.93 2.91 24.59
C LYS A 338 -6.75 2.10 24.07
N LYS A 339 -5.95 1.54 25.00
CA LYS A 339 -4.84 0.62 24.70
C LYS A 339 -5.38 -0.76 24.31
N VAL A 340 -5.59 -0.98 23.02
CA VAL A 340 -5.96 -2.26 22.41
C VAL A 340 -4.98 -2.59 21.29
N SER A 341 -4.89 -3.86 20.89
CA SER A 341 -4.09 -4.24 19.72
C SER A 341 -4.65 -3.64 18.43
N ASP A 342 -3.83 -3.50 17.39
CA ASP A 342 -4.27 -2.97 16.09
C ASP A 342 -5.34 -3.85 15.42
N GLU A 343 -5.32 -5.15 15.70
CA GLU A 343 -6.34 -6.10 15.24
C GLU A 343 -7.70 -5.83 15.91
N GLU A 344 -7.69 -5.70 17.23
CA GLU A 344 -8.89 -5.35 17.99
C GLU A 344 -9.39 -3.96 17.61
N TRP A 345 -8.49 -3.00 17.41
CA TRP A 345 -8.87 -1.66 16.98
C TRP A 345 -9.60 -1.65 15.65
N ARG A 346 -9.08 -2.37 14.63
CA ARG A 346 -9.76 -2.51 13.33
C ARG A 346 -11.15 -3.09 13.46
N LEU A 347 -11.33 -4.11 14.29
CA LEU A 347 -12.65 -4.68 14.56
C LEU A 347 -13.58 -3.65 15.23
N GLN A 348 -13.09 -2.92 16.24
CA GLN A 348 -13.86 -1.87 16.91
C GLN A 348 -14.27 -0.74 15.96
N ILE A 349 -13.39 -0.31 15.06
CA ILE A 349 -13.72 0.65 13.99
C ILE A 349 -14.84 0.09 13.10
N SER A 350 -14.74 -1.14 12.61
CA SER A 350 -15.79 -1.76 11.78
C SER A 350 -17.13 -1.92 12.51
N LEU A 351 -17.12 -2.11 13.83
CA LEU A 351 -18.36 -2.27 14.61
C LEU A 351 -19.03 -0.94 14.98
N ASN A 352 -18.25 0.11 15.25
CA ASN A 352 -18.75 1.35 15.84
C ASN A 352 -18.68 2.56 14.89
N MET A 353 -18.00 2.43 13.75
CA MET A 353 -18.05 3.39 12.65
C MET A 353 -18.53 2.71 11.35
N PRO A 354 -19.62 1.92 11.39
CA PRO A 354 -19.97 1.03 10.31
C PRO A 354 -20.26 1.78 9.00
N CYS A 355 -21.00 2.88 9.04
CA CYS A 355 -21.40 3.63 7.85
C CYS A 355 -20.19 4.33 7.20
N SER A 356 -19.29 4.92 7.98
CA SER A 356 -18.06 5.52 7.46
C SER A 356 -17.16 4.48 6.76
N VAL A 357 -16.95 3.33 7.41
CA VAL A 357 -16.18 2.21 6.86
C VAL A 357 -16.85 1.65 5.59
N TYR A 358 -18.18 1.57 5.57
CA TYR A 358 -18.94 1.15 4.39
C TYR A 358 -18.70 2.05 3.19
N LEU A 359 -18.73 3.38 3.37
CA LEU A 359 -18.45 4.32 2.29
C LEU A 359 -17.01 4.23 1.78
N CYS A 360 -16.01 4.12 2.67
CA CYS A 360 -14.62 3.87 2.28
C CYS A 360 -14.46 2.61 1.40
N LYS A 361 -15.14 1.53 1.79
CA LYS A 361 -15.11 0.26 1.04
C LYS A 361 -15.84 0.34 -0.28
N ASN A 362 -17.02 0.96 -0.34
CA ASN A 362 -17.76 1.12 -1.58
C ASN A 362 -16.98 1.95 -2.59
N PHE A 363 -16.36 3.03 -2.14
CA PHE A 363 -15.44 3.81 -2.95
C PHE A 363 -14.33 2.95 -3.59
N CYS A 364 -13.76 2.04 -2.81
CA CYS A 364 -12.75 1.11 -3.31
C CYS A 364 -13.32 0.04 -4.25
N ARG A 365 -14.51 -0.50 -3.95
CA ARG A 365 -15.24 -1.44 -4.80
C ARG A 365 -15.50 -0.84 -6.18
N GLU A 366 -15.98 0.39 -6.26
CA GLU A 366 -16.23 1.07 -7.54
C GLU A 366 -14.97 1.21 -8.38
N LYS A 367 -13.85 1.64 -7.78
CA LYS A 367 -12.55 1.70 -8.48
C LYS A 367 -12.12 0.34 -9.00
N ILE A 368 -12.24 -0.71 -8.18
CA ILE A 368 -11.87 -2.08 -8.56
C ILE A 368 -12.73 -2.56 -9.74
N MET A 369 -14.05 -2.35 -9.68
CA MET A 369 -14.98 -2.87 -10.69
C MET A 369 -14.85 -2.14 -12.03
N ASN A 370 -14.67 -0.82 -12.01
CA ASN A 370 -14.72 0.02 -13.21
C ASN A 370 -13.39 0.11 -13.97
N SER A 371 -12.25 -0.09 -13.30
CA SER A 371 -10.94 0.30 -13.88
C SER A 371 -9.87 -0.79 -13.84
N MET A 372 -10.08 -1.88 -13.09
CA MET A 372 -9.06 -2.91 -12.89
C MET A 372 -9.33 -4.15 -13.74
N LYS A 373 -8.29 -4.65 -14.40
CA LYS A 373 -8.26 -5.97 -15.06
C LYS A 373 -8.16 -7.08 -14.01
N TRP A 374 -8.44 -8.32 -14.41
CA TRP A 374 -8.47 -9.49 -13.50
C TRP A 374 -7.24 -9.58 -12.57
N THR A 375 -6.02 -9.49 -13.09
CA THR A 375 -4.81 -9.60 -12.27
C THR A 375 -4.71 -8.46 -11.24
N GLN A 376 -5.10 -7.24 -11.61
CA GLN A 376 -5.12 -6.09 -10.72
C GLN A 376 -6.18 -6.25 -9.61
N LYS A 377 -7.37 -6.77 -9.97
CA LYS A 377 -8.45 -7.12 -9.03
C LYS A 377 -7.96 -8.15 -8.00
N LYS A 378 -7.23 -9.19 -8.42
CA LYS A 378 -6.65 -10.19 -7.52
C LYS A 378 -5.61 -9.61 -6.58
N ILE A 379 -4.70 -8.79 -7.10
CA ILE A 379 -3.72 -8.08 -6.27
C ILE A 379 -4.45 -7.21 -5.25
N CYS A 380 -5.43 -6.41 -5.68
CA CYS A 380 -6.16 -5.52 -4.79
C CYS A 380 -6.90 -6.27 -3.67
N ASN A 381 -7.66 -7.32 -3.99
CA ASN A 381 -8.34 -8.15 -2.98
C ASN A 381 -7.36 -8.80 -2.01
N TYR A 382 -6.21 -9.26 -2.51
CA TYR A 382 -5.15 -9.80 -1.66
C TYR A 382 -4.66 -8.78 -0.63
N LEU A 383 -4.44 -7.53 -1.07
CA LEU A 383 -4.00 -6.44 -0.21
C LEU A 383 -5.04 -6.13 0.86
N TRP A 384 -6.30 -5.96 0.47
CA TRP A 384 -7.39 -5.72 1.40
C TRP A 384 -7.57 -6.85 2.40
N LYS A 385 -7.53 -8.11 1.94
CA LYS A 385 -7.62 -9.27 2.82
C LYS A 385 -6.55 -9.27 3.89
N ASN A 386 -5.30 -9.00 3.54
CA ASN A 386 -4.17 -9.13 4.48
C ASN A 386 -3.91 -7.88 5.34
N ASN A 387 -4.31 -6.71 4.88
CA ASN A 387 -4.10 -5.46 5.62
C ASN A 387 -5.32 -5.05 6.44
N TRP A 388 -6.53 -5.28 5.92
CA TRP A 388 -7.76 -4.89 6.62
C TRP A 388 -8.45 -6.08 7.31
N PHE A 389 -8.77 -7.15 6.58
CA PHE A 389 -9.67 -8.21 7.06
C PHE A 389 -8.99 -9.37 7.82
N THR A 390 -7.67 -9.55 7.72
CA THR A 390 -6.97 -10.69 8.33
C THR A 390 -6.01 -10.22 9.42
N PRO A 391 -6.08 -10.79 10.64
CA PRO A 391 -5.09 -10.52 11.67
C PRO A 391 -3.69 -10.96 11.24
N VAL A 392 -2.69 -10.17 11.62
CA VAL A 392 -1.28 -10.27 11.25
C VAL A 392 -0.65 -11.46 11.99
N ASN A 393 -0.91 -12.70 11.57
CA ASN A 393 -0.29 -13.93 12.09
C ASN A 393 0.07 -13.89 13.59
N GLY A 394 -0.79 -13.24 14.40
CA GLY A 394 -0.62 -13.15 15.82
C GLY A 394 -0.82 -14.56 16.35
N LYS A 395 0.14 -15.04 17.14
CA LYS A 395 -0.17 -16.18 18.02
C LYS A 395 -1.46 -15.80 18.75
N PRO A 396 -2.47 -16.69 18.81
CA PRO A 396 -3.72 -16.38 19.49
C PRO A 396 -3.37 -15.83 20.87
N ASP A 397 -3.82 -14.61 21.14
CA ASP A 397 -3.48 -13.94 22.39
C ASP A 397 -3.99 -14.81 23.53
N LYS A 398 -3.06 -15.39 24.30
CA LYS A 398 -3.38 -16.23 25.47
C LYS A 398 -4.02 -15.40 26.59
N ARG A 399 -4.20 -14.09 26.40
CA ARG A 399 -4.76 -13.14 27.37
C ARG A 399 -6.26 -12.93 27.28
N ILE A 400 -6.98 -13.64 26.40
CA ILE A 400 -8.41 -13.85 26.66
C ILE A 400 -8.48 -14.86 27.81
N GLY A 401 -8.51 -14.33 29.03
CA GLY A 401 -8.76 -15.11 30.24
C GLY A 401 -10.03 -15.95 30.11
N PRO A 402 -10.31 -16.86 31.05
CA PRO A 402 -11.46 -17.76 31.02
C PRO A 402 -12.77 -17.00 31.30
N GLY A 403 -13.07 -15.95 30.55
CA GLY A 403 -14.43 -15.46 30.36
C GLY A 403 -15.16 -16.45 29.45
N LYS A 404 -16.40 -16.81 29.80
CA LYS A 404 -17.25 -17.73 29.05
C LYS A 404 -17.18 -17.40 27.55
N ARG A 405 -16.51 -18.25 26.76
CA ARG A 405 -16.47 -18.08 25.30
C ARG A 405 -17.91 -18.06 24.79
N LYS A 406 -18.38 -16.92 24.31
CA LYS A 406 -19.71 -16.82 23.71
C LYS A 406 -19.73 -17.73 22.48
N HIS A 407 -20.81 -18.47 22.31
CA HIS A 407 -21.00 -19.31 21.12
C HIS A 407 -20.87 -18.43 19.85
N PRO A 408 -20.16 -18.87 18.79
CA PRO A 408 -19.93 -18.06 17.59
C PRO A 408 -21.20 -17.47 16.98
N LEU A 409 -22.32 -18.21 17.00
CA LEU A 409 -23.62 -17.73 16.55
C LEU A 409 -24.09 -16.48 17.33
N LYS A 410 -24.02 -16.49 18.66
CA LYS A 410 -24.42 -15.34 19.48
C LYS A 410 -23.53 -14.12 19.22
N LYS A 411 -22.24 -14.35 18.98
CA LYS A 411 -21.31 -13.29 18.63
C LYS A 411 -21.64 -12.69 17.26
N LEU A 412 -22.07 -13.52 16.30
CA LEU A 412 -22.54 -13.05 14.99
C LEU A 412 -23.85 -12.24 15.12
N GLU A 413 -24.81 -12.68 15.93
CA GLU A 413 -26.04 -11.94 16.24
C GLU A 413 -25.75 -10.57 16.87
N GLU A 414 -24.83 -10.51 17.83
CA GLU A 414 -24.37 -9.25 18.43
C GLU A 414 -23.74 -8.31 17.38
N MET A 415 -22.92 -8.84 16.47
CA MET A 415 -22.37 -8.03 15.36
C MET A 415 -23.46 -7.51 14.42
N MET A 416 -24.48 -8.32 14.13
CA MET A 416 -25.63 -7.87 13.34
C MET A 416 -26.31 -6.68 14.00
N GLN A 417 -26.59 -6.76 15.32
CA GLN A 417 -27.22 -5.67 16.07
C GLN A 417 -26.38 -4.39 16.04
N LEU A 418 -25.08 -4.49 16.31
CA LEU A 418 -24.15 -3.35 16.33
C LEU A 418 -24.01 -2.65 14.97
N THR A 419 -24.17 -3.40 13.87
CA THR A 419 -24.01 -2.87 12.50
C THR A 419 -25.35 -2.54 11.81
N SER A 420 -26.47 -2.60 12.54
CA SER A 420 -27.82 -2.34 12.02
C SER A 420 -27.98 -0.96 11.36
N ALA A 421 -27.16 0.02 11.75
CA ALA A 421 -27.09 1.34 11.13
C ALA A 421 -26.84 1.27 9.61
N ILE A 422 -26.13 0.25 9.10
CA ILE A 422 -25.95 0.04 7.66
C ILE A 422 -27.28 -0.22 6.97
N GLY A 423 -28.13 -1.07 7.54
CA GLY A 423 -29.44 -1.40 6.97
C GLY A 423 -30.34 -0.16 6.88
N LEU A 424 -30.30 0.69 7.92
CA LEU A 424 -31.00 1.97 7.94
C LEU A 424 -30.45 2.95 6.91
N TYR A 425 -29.12 3.09 6.82
CA TYR A 425 -28.47 4.01 5.89
C TYR A 425 -28.70 3.63 4.42
N THR A 426 -28.58 2.35 4.09
CA THR A 426 -28.69 1.85 2.71
C THR A 426 -30.12 1.56 2.27
N GLY A 427 -31.04 1.38 3.22
CA GLY A 427 -32.38 0.85 2.95
C GLY A 427 -32.36 -0.59 2.40
N ASN A 428 -31.24 -1.32 2.52
CA ASN A 428 -31.05 -2.64 1.91
C ASN A 428 -30.50 -3.66 2.91
N ALA A 429 -31.29 -4.69 3.21
CA ALA A 429 -30.90 -5.75 4.13
C ALA A 429 -29.71 -6.59 3.62
N ASP A 430 -29.56 -6.75 2.30
CA ASP A 430 -28.43 -7.49 1.72
C ASP A 430 -27.11 -6.74 1.90
N GLU A 431 -27.11 -5.41 1.80
CA GLU A 431 -25.95 -4.55 2.07
C GLU A 431 -25.52 -4.65 3.55
N TRP A 432 -26.49 -4.64 4.45
CA TRP A 432 -26.22 -4.84 5.88
C TRP A 432 -25.61 -6.22 6.17
N LYS A 433 -26.22 -7.30 5.69
CA LYS A 433 -25.68 -8.66 5.89
C LYS A 433 -24.31 -8.82 5.22
N ALA A 434 -24.10 -8.21 4.06
CA ALA A 434 -22.79 -8.18 3.42
C ALA A 434 -21.73 -7.51 4.29
N TYR A 435 -22.07 -6.37 4.90
CA TYR A 435 -21.19 -5.68 5.84
C TYR A 435 -20.89 -6.51 7.09
N VAL A 436 -21.90 -7.18 7.64
CA VAL A 436 -21.74 -8.12 8.77
C VAL A 436 -20.74 -9.22 8.43
N LEU A 437 -20.87 -9.84 7.26
CA LEU A 437 -19.94 -10.87 6.79
C LEU A 437 -18.50 -10.36 6.79
N GLU A 438 -18.28 -9.21 6.18
CA GLU A 438 -16.97 -8.59 6.06
C GLU A 438 -16.38 -8.23 7.43
N THR A 439 -17.21 -7.73 8.34
CA THR A 439 -16.84 -7.41 9.72
C THR A 439 -16.47 -8.68 10.50
N ALA A 440 -17.23 -9.76 10.33
CA ALA A 440 -16.97 -11.04 10.96
C ALA A 440 -15.65 -11.68 10.51
N LEU A 441 -15.13 -11.33 9.32
CA LEU A 441 -13.84 -11.86 8.83
C LEU A 441 -12.63 -11.35 9.63
N HIS A 442 -12.75 -10.19 10.29
CA HIS A 442 -11.74 -9.67 11.22
C HIS A 442 -11.54 -10.62 12.41
N ASP A 443 -12.60 -11.30 12.84
CA ASP A 443 -12.57 -12.22 13.96
C ASP A 443 -12.22 -13.65 13.52
N ARG A 444 -11.14 -14.20 14.09
CA ARG A 444 -10.64 -15.53 13.70
C ARG A 444 -11.64 -16.66 13.99
N GLU A 445 -12.41 -16.56 15.06
CA GLU A 445 -13.37 -17.58 15.47
C GLU A 445 -14.61 -17.54 14.57
N LEU A 446 -15.19 -16.35 14.37
CA LEU A 446 -16.31 -16.16 13.45
C LEU A 446 -15.95 -16.54 12.02
N ARG A 447 -14.77 -16.15 11.53
CA ARG A 447 -14.32 -16.54 10.20
C ARG A 447 -14.27 -18.06 10.02
N ARG A 448 -13.74 -18.79 11.01
CA ARG A 448 -13.72 -20.27 10.97
C ARG A 448 -15.12 -20.86 11.00
N PHE A 449 -15.98 -20.32 11.86
CA PHE A 449 -17.38 -20.74 11.97
C PHE A 449 -18.11 -20.54 10.62
N ILE A 450 -18.05 -19.34 10.05
CA ILE A 450 -18.67 -19.03 8.76
C ILE A 450 -18.11 -19.93 7.65
N PHE A 451 -16.78 -20.11 7.56
CA PHE A 451 -16.18 -20.96 6.54
C PHE A 451 -16.58 -22.45 6.67
N SER A 452 -16.92 -22.91 7.87
CA SER A 452 -17.44 -24.26 8.08
C SER A 452 -18.91 -24.44 7.66
N LYS A 453 -19.64 -23.34 7.47
CA LYS A 453 -21.09 -23.31 7.17
C LYS A 453 -21.42 -23.00 5.72
N ILE A 454 -20.49 -22.41 4.98
CA ILE A 454 -20.67 -22.03 3.58
C ILE A 454 -19.99 -23.02 2.64
N ARG A 455 -20.32 -22.95 1.34
CA ARG A 455 -19.71 -23.83 0.34
C ARG A 455 -18.25 -23.47 0.13
N TRP A 456 -17.42 -24.46 -0.22
CA TRP A 456 -16.02 -24.25 -0.53
C TRP A 456 -15.79 -23.16 -1.60
N ILE A 457 -16.71 -23.04 -2.56
CA ILE A 457 -16.61 -22.01 -3.59
C ILE A 457 -16.84 -20.60 -3.05
N ASP A 458 -17.75 -20.46 -2.07
CA ASP A 458 -17.99 -19.19 -1.40
C ASP A 458 -16.75 -18.80 -0.57
N VAL A 459 -16.08 -19.78 0.06
CA VAL A 459 -14.79 -19.57 0.74
C VAL A 459 -13.69 -19.08 -0.23
N TYR A 460 -13.62 -19.65 -1.43
CA TYR A 460 -12.70 -19.18 -2.48
C TYR A 460 -12.99 -17.72 -2.82
N PHE A 461 -14.24 -17.38 -3.11
CA PHE A 461 -14.61 -16.02 -3.48
C PHE A 461 -14.37 -15.01 -2.34
N LEU A 462 -14.67 -15.35 -1.09
CA LEU A 462 -14.34 -14.50 0.06
C LEU A 462 -12.82 -14.34 0.25
N SER A 463 -12.03 -15.32 -0.19
CA SER A 463 -10.58 -15.28 -0.06
C SER A 463 -9.87 -14.47 -1.15
N PHE A 464 -10.46 -14.37 -2.35
CA PHE A 464 -9.77 -13.83 -3.51
C PHE A 464 -10.54 -12.72 -4.27
N ASN A 465 -11.83 -12.54 -3.99
CA ASN A 465 -12.73 -11.64 -4.70
C ASN A 465 -13.68 -10.87 -3.75
N LEU A 466 -13.36 -10.78 -2.45
CA LEU A 466 -14.24 -10.26 -1.40
C LEU A 466 -14.93 -8.93 -1.77
N LEU A 467 -14.18 -7.93 -2.23
CA LEU A 467 -14.72 -6.61 -2.53
C LEU A 467 -15.57 -6.58 -3.81
N GLN A 468 -15.45 -7.60 -4.66
CA GLN A 468 -16.16 -7.68 -5.94
C GLN A 468 -17.46 -8.45 -5.84
N LEU A 469 -17.62 -9.28 -4.80
CA LEU A 469 -18.83 -10.06 -4.60
C LEU A 469 -20.02 -9.14 -4.34
N ASP A 470 -21.15 -9.49 -4.96
CA ASP A 470 -22.41 -8.81 -4.74
C ASP A 470 -22.90 -8.96 -3.30
N SER A 471 -23.56 -7.93 -2.82
CA SER A 471 -24.13 -7.89 -1.48
C SER A 471 -25.15 -9.01 -1.27
N SER A 472 -25.97 -9.34 -2.28
CA SER A 472 -26.90 -10.48 -2.22
C SER A 472 -26.20 -11.84 -2.11
N GLN A 473 -25.02 -12.00 -2.73
CA GLN A 473 -24.24 -13.22 -2.58
C GLN A 473 -23.69 -13.35 -1.17
N LYS A 474 -23.15 -12.25 -0.61
CA LYS A 474 -22.65 -12.20 0.77
C LYS A 474 -23.77 -12.39 1.79
N ALA A 475 -24.94 -11.81 1.57
CA ALA A 475 -26.11 -11.96 2.42
C ALA A 475 -26.55 -13.42 2.56
N ARG A 476 -26.63 -14.16 1.44
CA ARG A 476 -26.91 -15.60 1.45
C ARG A 476 -25.87 -16.43 2.22
N MET A 477 -24.61 -15.99 2.26
CA MET A 477 -23.57 -16.65 3.05
C MET A 477 -23.80 -16.48 4.55
N ILE A 478 -24.27 -15.29 4.98
CA ILE A 478 -24.69 -15.05 6.37
C ILE A 478 -25.91 -15.87 6.73
N ASP A 479 -26.93 -15.89 5.87
CA ASP A 479 -28.16 -16.65 6.15
C ASP A 479 -27.87 -18.14 6.36
N ARG A 480 -26.95 -18.72 5.59
CA ARG A 480 -26.48 -20.10 5.79
C ARG A 480 -25.62 -20.30 7.04
N ALA A 481 -24.88 -19.28 7.47
CA ALA A 481 -24.10 -19.35 8.71
C ALA A 481 -25.01 -19.27 9.95
N MET A 482 -26.17 -18.63 9.82
CA MET A 482 -27.18 -18.48 10.86
C MET A 482 -28.13 -19.70 10.97
N SER A 483 -28.27 -20.50 9.91
CA SER A 483 -28.98 -21.80 9.91
C SER A 483 -28.12 -22.94 10.47
#